data_AF-A0AA41PZ43-F1
#
_entry.id   AF-A0AA41PZ43-F1
#
_cell.length_a   1.000
_cell.length_b   1.000
_cell.length_c   1.000
_cell.angle_alpha   90.00
_cell.angle_beta   90.00
_cell.angle_gamma   90.00
#
_symmetry.space_group_name_H-M   'P 1'
#
loop_
_entity.id
_entity.type
_entity.pdbx_description
1 polymer ?
#
loop_
_entity_poly.entity_id
_entity_poly.type
_entity_poly.pdbx_seq_one_letter_code
_entity_poly.pdbx_strand_id
1 'polypeptide(L)'
;MSTDPLGPGRSVLVDDRAVVAWLGAGTCVDTGDGTVFVLAKAATAVVMAASDDWAFSGVRDARSFTIVGPIPEDVEPRLVGRFEWFYPSGDGDREMPLHIFVRVAAGLLYLGIAGRERGREITWSGALAEWSGELLTPLSREVLDMARPVGDSNSLPGLDWLDHAADDRVAALQSFVTGWFPVVEREQPDSAAAAADAAQLPVPRPLRELYLMAAGRSRRVLAAWDAIRFPQELSLDASTGRLEFAGGNEGDWTWACDLDEDDPAVWWTWDGREPVTRREPEPLSGFLLQFILRQAMVTAVYRAESGFPCIPVTVADELAAGLRPVPLHPLHWHSDRSVLYVAPGLVVAIEHVNHNERYVSAGATHRSALRRLADAGIDWMRFDG
;
A
#
# COMPACT_ATOMS: atom_id res chain seq x y z
N MET A 1 40.92 -2.85 22.01
CA MET A 1 39.81 -3.66 21.47
C MET A 1 38.53 -3.01 21.93
N SER A 2 37.88 -2.23 21.07
CA SER A 2 36.60 -1.58 21.37
C SER A 2 35.51 -2.64 21.30
N THR A 3 34.91 -2.98 22.43
CA THR A 3 33.67 -3.75 22.46
C THR A 3 32.57 -2.81 22.03
N ASP A 4 32.17 -2.87 20.77
CA ASP A 4 30.99 -2.14 20.30
C ASP A 4 29.76 -2.67 21.07
N PRO A 5 29.15 -1.88 21.98
CA PRO A 5 28.01 -2.36 22.76
C PRO A 5 26.77 -2.58 21.88
N LEU A 6 26.79 -2.09 20.64
CA LEU A 6 25.71 -2.09 19.66
C LEU A 6 26.12 -2.85 18.38
N GLY A 7 26.72 -4.03 18.55
CA GLY A 7 27.10 -4.90 17.43
C GLY A 7 25.93 -5.16 16.46
N PRO A 8 26.23 -5.45 15.18
CA PRO A 8 25.23 -5.61 14.13
C PRO A 8 24.18 -6.67 14.54
N GLY A 9 22.91 -6.33 14.36
CA GLY A 9 21.77 -7.23 14.61
C GLY A 9 21.23 -7.28 16.04
N ARG A 10 21.61 -6.36 16.94
CA ARG A 10 21.00 -6.24 18.27
C ARG A 10 20.20 -4.95 18.43
N SER A 11 18.91 -5.09 18.71
CA SER A 11 18.06 -3.96 19.12
C SER A 11 18.09 -3.81 20.64
N VAL A 12 18.43 -2.61 21.11
CA VAL A 12 18.68 -2.34 22.54
C VAL A 12 18.15 -0.95 22.89
N LEU A 13 17.57 -0.80 24.08
CA LEU A 13 17.21 0.49 24.65
C LEU A 13 18.47 1.21 25.17
N VAL A 14 18.68 2.43 24.72
CA VAL A 14 19.78 3.31 25.10
C VAL A 14 19.24 4.67 25.52
N ASP A 15 20.02 5.38 26.34
CA ASP A 15 19.73 6.77 26.72
C ASP A 15 20.35 7.75 25.70
N ASP A 16 19.72 8.92 25.51
CA ASP A 16 20.18 9.96 24.57
C ASP A 16 21.67 10.36 24.77
N ARG A 17 22.16 10.40 26.02
CA ARG A 17 23.56 10.68 26.35
C ARG A 17 24.50 9.57 25.92
N ALA A 18 24.06 8.31 25.98
CA ALA A 18 24.83 7.17 25.51
C ALA A 18 25.04 7.21 23.99
N VAL A 19 24.06 7.69 23.22
CA VAL A 19 24.16 7.85 21.75
C VAL A 19 25.20 8.90 21.38
N VAL A 20 25.15 10.08 22.01
CA VAL A 20 26.14 11.15 21.78
C VAL A 20 27.54 10.71 22.21
N ALA A 21 27.66 10.05 23.37
CA ALA A 21 28.94 9.53 23.84
C ALA A 21 29.54 8.47 22.91
N TRP A 22 28.69 7.65 22.27
CA TRP A 22 29.11 6.58 21.37
C TRP A 22 29.50 7.10 19.98
N LEU A 23 28.71 8.00 19.39
CA LEU A 23 29.04 8.61 18.09
C LEU A 23 30.24 9.58 18.17
N GLY A 24 30.50 10.11 19.37
CA GLY A 24 31.50 11.14 19.63
C GLY A 24 30.98 12.55 19.36
N ALA A 25 31.88 13.54 19.35
CA ALA A 25 31.52 14.91 19.02
C ALA A 25 30.97 15.00 17.58
N GLY A 26 29.74 15.50 17.44
CA GLY A 26 29.04 15.63 16.16
C GLY A 26 28.03 16.76 16.18
N THR A 27 27.56 17.14 15.00
CA THR A 27 26.51 18.16 14.83
C THR A 27 25.14 17.50 14.91
N CYS A 28 24.26 18.05 15.74
CA CYS A 28 22.87 17.65 15.81
C CYS A 28 22.05 18.54 14.88
N VAL A 29 21.26 17.94 13.99
CA VAL A 29 20.34 18.63 13.08
C VAL A 29 18.94 18.12 13.38
N ASP A 30 18.08 18.99 13.90
CA ASP A 30 16.67 18.71 14.20
C ASP A 30 15.82 19.31 13.07
N THR A 31 15.01 18.48 12.42
CA THR A 31 14.13 18.89 11.31
C THR A 31 12.79 19.44 11.79
N GLY A 32 12.48 19.37 13.10
CA GLY A 32 11.26 19.91 13.69
C GLY A 32 10.01 19.05 13.52
N ASP A 33 10.09 17.96 12.77
CA ASP A 33 9.03 16.96 12.54
C ASP A 33 9.19 15.71 13.44
N GLY A 34 10.13 15.74 14.37
CA GLY A 34 10.49 14.62 15.24
C GLY A 34 11.64 13.76 14.73
N THR A 35 12.23 14.09 13.58
CA THR A 35 13.46 13.47 13.09
C THR A 35 14.69 14.27 13.53
N VAL A 36 15.72 13.57 14.02
CA VAL A 36 16.98 14.18 14.44
C VAL A 36 18.15 13.42 13.83
N PHE A 37 19.05 14.15 13.18
CA PHE A 37 20.30 13.62 12.65
C PHE A 37 21.46 13.99 13.55
N VAL A 38 22.32 13.01 13.84
CA VAL A 38 23.60 13.24 14.51
C VAL A 38 24.72 12.94 13.53
N LEU A 39 25.38 13.99 13.07
CA LEU A 39 26.45 13.95 12.09
C LEU A 39 27.81 13.90 12.80
N ALA A 40 28.34 12.71 13.04
CA ALA A 40 29.67 12.52 13.60
C ALA A 40 30.71 12.27 12.49
N LYS A 41 32.01 12.27 12.86
CA LYS A 41 33.10 11.97 11.93
C LYS A 41 33.18 10.50 11.52
N ALA A 42 32.75 9.59 12.40
CA ALA A 42 32.87 8.15 12.18
C ALA A 42 31.57 7.49 11.71
N ALA A 43 30.42 8.13 11.95
CA ALA A 43 29.10 7.60 11.61
C ALA A 43 28.06 8.72 11.49
N THR A 44 26.88 8.36 11.00
CA THR A 44 25.67 9.19 11.07
C THR A 44 24.62 8.41 11.86
N ALA A 45 23.89 9.07 12.75
CA ALA A 45 22.68 8.48 13.34
C ALA A 45 21.44 9.24 12.94
N VAL A 46 20.34 8.51 12.75
CA VAL A 46 19.00 9.02 12.53
C VAL A 46 18.15 8.58 13.71
N VAL A 47 17.52 9.53 14.38
CA VAL A 47 16.56 9.30 15.45
C VAL A 47 15.20 9.74 14.95
N MET A 48 14.24 8.81 14.90
CA MET A 48 12.85 9.08 14.51
C MET A 48 11.93 8.87 15.70
N ALA A 49 10.72 9.43 15.68
CA ALA A 49 9.69 9.08 16.64
C ALA A 49 9.11 7.69 16.35
N ALA A 50 8.68 6.96 17.39
CA ALA A 50 7.88 5.77 17.20
C ALA A 50 6.50 6.17 16.64
N SER A 51 6.16 5.66 15.46
CA SER A 51 4.93 6.02 14.75
C SER A 51 4.52 4.92 13.79
N ASP A 52 3.22 4.75 13.58
CA ASP A 52 2.63 3.93 12.51
C ASP A 52 2.05 4.79 11.38
N ASP A 53 2.20 6.11 11.47
CA ASP A 53 1.72 7.06 10.47
C ASP A 53 2.76 7.23 9.35
N TRP A 54 2.32 6.91 8.12
CA TRP A 54 3.13 6.95 6.91
C TRP A 54 3.47 8.38 6.46
N ALA A 55 2.75 9.40 6.95
CA ALA A 55 3.03 10.80 6.67
C ALA A 55 4.30 11.33 7.37
N PHE A 56 4.85 10.58 8.33
CA PHE A 56 6.02 10.99 9.11
C PHE A 56 7.18 10.02 8.94
N SER A 57 8.40 10.50 9.16
CA SER A 57 9.59 9.63 9.23
C SER A 57 9.41 8.51 10.25
N GLY A 58 9.74 7.29 9.87
CA GLY A 58 9.56 6.14 10.74
C GLY A 58 9.88 4.81 10.07
N VAL A 59 9.81 3.74 10.86
CA VAL A 59 9.94 2.37 10.38
C VAL A 59 8.69 2.01 9.56
N ARG A 60 8.86 1.27 8.46
CA ARG A 60 7.77 0.85 7.56
C ARG A 60 7.51 -0.64 7.60
N ASP A 61 8.55 -1.46 7.74
CA ASP A 61 8.43 -2.91 7.94
C ASP A 61 9.64 -3.45 8.72
N ALA A 62 9.79 -4.77 8.77
CA ALA A 62 10.90 -5.40 9.49
C ALA A 62 12.28 -5.01 8.92
N ARG A 63 12.37 -4.56 7.67
CA ARG A 63 13.61 -4.21 6.98
C ARG A 63 13.67 -2.74 6.61
N SER A 64 12.56 -2.07 6.36
CA SER A 64 12.58 -0.72 5.78
C SER A 64 12.15 0.38 6.73
N PHE A 65 12.64 1.58 6.46
CA PHE A 65 12.22 2.83 7.10
C PHE A 65 12.28 3.96 6.08
N THR A 66 11.55 5.03 6.37
CA THR A 66 11.46 6.22 5.51
C THR A 66 11.74 7.47 6.33
N ILE A 67 12.42 8.41 5.70
CA ILE A 67 12.65 9.76 6.17
C ILE A 67 11.85 10.69 5.26
N VAL A 68 10.88 11.38 5.82
CA VAL A 68 10.05 12.38 5.13
C VAL A 68 10.69 13.76 5.32
N GLY A 69 10.76 14.51 4.23
CA GLY A 69 11.52 15.75 4.12
C GLY A 69 10.73 17.05 4.37
N PRO A 70 11.39 18.20 4.19
CA PRO A 70 12.66 18.37 3.46
C PRO A 70 13.89 17.92 4.26
N ILE A 71 14.73 17.09 3.64
CA ILE A 71 16.00 16.64 4.24
C ILE A 71 17.04 17.77 4.15
N PRO A 72 17.74 18.12 5.26
CA PRO A 72 18.73 19.20 5.26
C PRO A 72 19.91 18.93 4.31
N GLU A 73 20.43 19.98 3.66
CA GLU A 73 21.54 19.89 2.70
C GLU A 73 22.81 19.25 3.29
N ASP A 74 23.10 19.49 4.58
CA ASP A 74 24.25 18.89 5.28
C ASP A 74 24.08 17.38 5.56
N VAL A 75 22.83 16.89 5.55
CA VAL A 75 22.46 15.50 5.84
C VAL A 75 22.44 14.68 4.55
N GLU A 76 21.97 15.26 3.44
CA GLU A 76 21.79 14.55 2.17
C GLU A 76 23.04 13.75 1.73
N PRO A 77 24.27 14.31 1.71
CA PRO A 77 25.47 13.56 1.31
C PRO A 77 25.79 12.35 2.21
N ARG A 78 25.28 12.34 3.44
CA ARG A 78 25.45 11.23 4.39
C ARG A 78 24.46 10.10 4.13
N LEU A 79 23.28 10.39 3.59
CA LEU A 79 22.24 9.40 3.28
C LEU A 79 22.46 8.79 1.89
N VAL A 80 22.67 9.61 0.87
CA VAL A 80 22.76 9.17 -0.53
C VAL A 80 24.17 8.77 -0.94
N GLY A 81 25.17 9.04 -0.09
CA GLY A 81 26.58 9.00 -0.47
C GLY A 81 26.96 10.14 -1.40
N ARG A 82 28.26 10.31 -1.67
CA ARG A 82 28.70 11.24 -2.72
C ARG A 82 28.56 10.52 -4.05
N PHE A 83 27.59 10.95 -4.87
CA PHE A 83 27.53 10.53 -6.27
C PHE A 83 28.84 10.90 -6.97
N GLU A 84 29.54 9.91 -7.53
CA GLU A 84 30.83 10.09 -8.23
C GLU A 84 30.77 11.13 -9.37
N TRP A 85 29.58 11.45 -9.89
CA TRP A 85 29.39 12.43 -10.96
C TRP A 85 29.49 13.90 -10.54
N PHE A 86 29.29 14.23 -9.25
CA PHE A 86 29.34 15.63 -8.77
C PHE A 86 30.54 15.93 -7.86
N TYR A 87 31.19 14.91 -7.29
CA TYR A 87 32.35 15.08 -6.43
C TYR A 87 33.35 13.94 -6.68
N PRO A 88 34.57 14.23 -7.22
CA PRO A 88 35.56 13.18 -7.45
C PRO A 88 36.01 12.57 -6.12
N SER A 89 35.90 11.24 -6.03
CA SER A 89 36.30 10.40 -4.91
C SER A 89 37.80 10.58 -4.63
N GLY A 90 38.14 11.12 -3.47
CA GLY A 90 39.51 11.07 -2.95
C GLY A 90 39.78 9.69 -2.33
N ASP A 91 40.99 9.18 -2.46
CA ASP A 91 41.43 7.92 -1.84
C ASP A 91 41.13 7.91 -0.33
N GLY A 92 40.09 7.17 0.08
CA GLY A 92 39.78 6.92 1.48
C GLY A 92 38.32 7.09 1.93
N ASP A 93 37.35 7.26 1.04
CA ASP A 93 35.93 7.34 1.41
C ASP A 93 35.41 5.98 1.92
N ARG A 94 35.68 5.70 3.20
CA ARG A 94 34.96 4.67 3.94
C ARG A 94 33.49 5.07 3.99
N GLU A 95 32.63 4.21 3.45
CA GLU A 95 31.19 4.31 3.67
C GLU A 95 30.93 4.45 5.17
N MET A 96 30.39 5.60 5.56
CA MET A 96 30.08 5.86 6.96
C MET A 96 28.79 5.13 7.32
N PRO A 97 28.79 4.31 8.39
CA PRO A 97 27.60 3.58 8.81
C PRO A 97 26.49 4.57 9.19
N LEU A 98 25.27 4.21 8.80
CA LEU A 98 24.05 4.92 9.13
C LEU A 98 23.31 4.14 10.22
N HIS A 99 23.34 4.66 11.44
CA HIS A 99 22.70 4.03 12.60
C HIS A 99 21.28 4.53 12.77
N ILE A 100 20.34 3.61 12.96
CA ILE A 100 18.92 3.95 13.07
C ILE A 100 18.45 3.77 14.51
N PHE A 101 17.76 4.78 15.02
CA PHE A 101 17.15 4.81 16.34
C PHE A 101 15.70 5.25 16.23
N VAL A 102 14.88 4.72 17.12
CA VAL A 102 13.50 5.14 17.30
C VAL A 102 13.27 5.56 18.74
N ARG A 103 12.68 6.74 18.94
CA ARG A 103 12.30 7.25 20.24
C ARG A 103 10.98 6.62 20.67
N VAL A 104 11.06 5.83 21.74
CA VAL A 104 9.93 5.17 22.41
C VAL A 104 9.76 5.77 23.81
N ALA A 105 8.65 5.45 24.50
CA ALA A 105 8.39 5.96 25.85
C ALA A 105 9.51 5.62 26.85
N ALA A 106 10.20 4.49 26.65
CA ALA A 106 11.28 4.02 27.53
C ALA A 106 12.67 4.59 27.20
N GLY A 107 12.84 5.36 26.11
CA GLY A 107 14.14 5.88 25.67
C GLY A 107 14.35 5.77 24.16
N LEU A 108 15.59 5.57 23.73
CA LEU A 108 15.93 5.34 22.31
C LEU A 108 16.12 3.85 22.06
N LEU A 109 15.35 3.29 21.15
CA LEU A 109 15.49 1.93 20.66
C LEU A 109 16.44 1.93 19.46
N TYR A 110 17.63 1.35 19.62
CA TYR A 110 18.53 1.12 18.50
C TYR A 110 17.99 0.01 17.60
N LEU A 111 17.95 0.26 16.29
CA LEU A 111 17.42 -0.67 15.27
C LEU A 111 18.50 -1.34 14.43
N GLY A 112 19.75 -0.87 14.54
CA GLY A 112 20.87 -1.40 13.76
C GLY A 112 21.42 -0.39 12.76
N ILE A 113 22.11 -0.92 11.76
CA ILE A 113 22.74 -0.17 10.68
C ILE A 113 21.85 -0.29 9.45
N ALA A 114 21.67 0.80 8.73
CA ALA A 114 21.01 0.82 7.43
C ALA A 114 22.04 0.75 6.28
N GLY A 115 21.70 -0.02 5.25
CA GLY A 115 22.28 0.10 3.92
C GLY A 115 21.77 1.36 3.22
N ARG A 116 22.56 1.85 2.27
CA ARG A 116 22.23 3.04 1.48
C ARG A 116 21.56 2.63 0.17
N GLU A 117 20.29 2.22 0.20
CA GLU A 117 19.39 2.22 -0.97
C GLU A 117 17.97 1.72 -0.63
N ARG A 118 16.93 2.54 -0.88
CA ARG A 118 15.97 2.39 -1.99
C ARG A 118 15.05 3.62 -2.06
N GLY A 119 14.96 4.25 -3.23
CA GLY A 119 13.93 5.26 -3.52
C GLY A 119 14.27 6.67 -3.01
N ARG A 120 14.11 7.65 -3.91
CA ARG A 120 14.27 9.07 -3.64
C ARG A 120 13.18 9.83 -4.37
N GLU A 121 12.51 10.73 -3.66
CA GLU A 121 11.66 11.74 -4.28
C GLU A 121 12.34 13.11 -4.09
N ILE A 122 12.52 13.84 -5.18
CA ILE A 122 13.15 15.16 -5.17
C ILE A 122 12.04 16.17 -5.46
N THR A 123 11.91 17.19 -4.61
CA THR A 123 10.95 18.27 -4.84
C THR A 123 11.33 19.08 -6.08
N TRP A 124 10.40 19.88 -6.60
CA TRP A 124 10.70 20.83 -7.68
C TRP A 124 11.84 21.81 -7.32
N SER A 125 12.04 22.09 -6.03
CA SER A 125 13.14 22.94 -5.54
C SER A 125 14.50 22.23 -5.48
N GLY A 126 14.57 20.95 -5.87
CA GLY A 126 15.80 20.16 -5.85
C GLY A 126 16.14 19.55 -4.49
N ALA A 127 15.30 19.75 -3.47
CA ALA A 127 15.52 19.18 -2.13
C ALA A 127 14.98 17.75 -2.08
N LEU A 128 15.65 16.88 -1.32
CA LEU A 128 15.19 15.52 -1.11
C LEU A 128 13.92 15.53 -0.22
N ALA A 129 12.79 15.19 -0.83
CA ALA A 129 11.45 15.18 -0.24
C ALA A 129 11.19 13.91 0.57
N GLU A 130 11.77 12.80 0.14
CA GLU A 130 11.66 11.51 0.81
C GLU A 130 12.90 10.68 0.51
N TRP A 131 13.37 9.95 1.53
CA TRP A 131 14.42 8.96 1.39
C TRP A 131 14.02 7.69 2.14
N SER A 132 14.11 6.54 1.47
CA SER A 132 13.87 5.24 2.12
C SER A 132 15.17 4.41 2.17
N GLY A 133 15.31 3.65 3.26
CA GLY A 133 16.49 2.84 3.54
C GLY A 133 16.12 1.45 4.06
N GLU A 134 17.05 0.51 3.94
CA GLU A 134 16.91 -0.87 4.41
C GLU A 134 17.90 -1.14 5.56
N LEU A 135 17.41 -1.73 6.64
CA LEU A 135 18.20 -2.22 7.75
C LEU A 135 18.96 -3.48 7.34
N LEU A 136 20.25 -3.54 7.67
CA LEU A 136 21.11 -4.70 7.37
C LEU A 136 20.67 -5.97 8.11
N THR A 137 19.90 -5.83 9.18
CA THR A 137 19.33 -6.96 9.92
C THR A 137 17.84 -6.70 10.11
N PRO A 138 16.97 -7.63 9.67
CA PRO A 138 15.54 -7.49 9.91
C PRO A 138 15.21 -7.43 11.41
N LEU A 139 14.27 -6.57 11.76
CA LEU A 139 13.74 -6.43 13.11
C LEU A 139 12.92 -7.66 13.49
N SER A 140 12.99 -8.04 14.77
CA SER A 140 12.01 -8.97 15.32
C SER A 140 10.64 -8.30 15.42
N ARG A 141 9.57 -9.11 15.47
CA ARG A 141 8.19 -8.59 15.62
C ARG A 141 8.01 -7.74 16.87
N GLU A 142 8.63 -8.13 17.98
CA GLU A 142 8.58 -7.38 19.23
C GLU A 142 9.22 -5.99 19.08
N VAL A 143 10.38 -5.91 18.41
CA VAL A 143 11.06 -4.64 18.14
C VAL A 143 10.26 -3.78 17.17
N LEU A 144 9.68 -4.39 16.14
CA LEU A 144 8.82 -3.69 15.19
C LEU A 144 7.57 -3.12 15.86
N ASP A 145 6.93 -3.87 16.77
CA ASP A 145 5.76 -3.40 17.52
C ASP A 145 6.11 -2.29 18.53
N MET A 146 7.35 -2.25 19.03
CA MET A 146 7.85 -1.11 19.83
C MET A 146 8.14 0.13 18.96
N ALA A 147 8.74 -0.06 17.79
CA ALA A 147 9.09 1.04 16.88
C ALA A 147 7.86 1.61 16.15
N ARG A 148 6.84 0.77 15.92
CA ARG A 148 5.56 1.09 15.28
C ARG A 148 4.41 0.65 16.19
N PRO A 149 4.14 1.41 17.27
CA PRO A 149 3.09 1.08 18.21
C PRO A 149 1.76 0.99 17.46
N VAL A 150 1.13 -0.19 17.56
CA VAL A 150 -0.16 -0.46 16.93
C VAL A 150 -1.23 0.29 17.72
N GLY A 151 -1.97 1.19 17.05
CA GLY A 151 -3.10 1.90 17.65
C GLY A 151 -4.23 0.97 18.10
N ASP A 152 -5.19 1.51 18.84
CA ASP A 152 -6.36 0.75 19.30
C ASP A 152 -7.14 0.19 18.09
N SER A 153 -7.19 -1.14 17.97
CA SER A 153 -7.86 -1.85 16.85
C SER A 153 -9.39 -1.88 16.95
N ASN A 154 -10.01 -1.00 17.75
CA ASN A 154 -11.38 -1.15 18.26
C ASN A 154 -12.49 -0.96 17.22
N SER A 155 -12.18 -0.80 15.94
CA SER A 155 -13.17 -0.78 14.86
C SER A 155 -12.59 -1.24 13.52
N LEU A 156 -12.08 -2.47 13.43
CA LEU A 156 -11.87 -3.08 12.13
C LEU A 156 -13.22 -3.19 11.40
N PRO A 157 -13.29 -2.87 10.09
CA PRO A 157 -14.50 -3.09 9.30
C PRO A 157 -15.00 -4.52 9.43
N GLY A 158 -16.30 -4.67 9.72
CA GLY A 158 -16.97 -5.97 9.86
C GLY A 158 -17.15 -6.71 8.54
N LEU A 159 -17.72 -7.92 8.63
CA LEU A 159 -17.96 -8.79 7.47
C LEU A 159 -19.45 -8.94 7.12
N ASP A 160 -20.34 -8.18 7.76
CA ASP A 160 -21.81 -8.31 7.61
C ASP A 160 -22.26 -8.11 6.14
N TRP A 161 -21.50 -7.35 5.36
CA TRP A 161 -21.74 -7.16 3.93
C TRP A 161 -21.68 -8.47 3.11
N LEU A 162 -20.98 -9.50 3.59
CA LEU A 162 -20.91 -10.81 2.93
C LEU A 162 -22.28 -11.50 2.87
N ASP A 163 -23.15 -11.24 3.84
CA ASP A 163 -24.50 -11.83 3.87
C ASP A 163 -25.37 -11.34 2.70
N HIS A 164 -24.99 -10.21 2.08
CA HIS A 164 -25.64 -9.65 0.89
C HIS A 164 -24.92 -10.00 -0.42
N ALA A 165 -23.67 -10.46 -0.38
CA ALA A 165 -22.81 -10.54 -1.57
C ALA A 165 -23.27 -11.55 -2.63
N ALA A 166 -24.11 -12.53 -2.28
CA ALA A 166 -24.68 -13.49 -3.23
C ALA A 166 -25.96 -12.98 -3.91
N ASP A 167 -26.83 -12.28 -3.16
CA ASP A 167 -28.22 -12.00 -3.57
C ASP A 167 -28.53 -10.50 -3.75
N ASP A 168 -27.85 -9.61 -3.02
CA ASP A 168 -27.99 -8.14 -3.11
C ASP A 168 -26.61 -7.48 -3.12
N ARG A 169 -25.96 -7.56 -4.29
CA ARG A 169 -24.59 -7.09 -4.48
C ARG A 169 -24.44 -5.58 -4.32
N VAL A 170 -25.50 -4.81 -4.56
CA VAL A 170 -25.50 -3.35 -4.35
C VAL A 170 -25.51 -3.02 -2.86
N ALA A 171 -26.29 -3.74 -2.04
CA ALA A 171 -26.25 -3.59 -0.58
C ALA A 171 -24.89 -4.02 -0.01
N ALA A 172 -24.33 -5.12 -0.52
CA ALA A 172 -22.97 -5.56 -0.16
C ALA A 172 -21.92 -4.48 -0.47
N LEU A 173 -21.98 -3.90 -1.68
CA LEU A 173 -21.11 -2.81 -2.11
C LEU A 173 -21.23 -1.58 -1.19
N GLN A 174 -22.45 -1.17 -0.86
CA GLN A 174 -22.70 -0.03 0.03
C GLN A 174 -22.11 -0.23 1.42
N SER A 175 -22.36 -1.40 2.01
CA SER A 175 -21.88 -1.74 3.34
C SER A 175 -20.35 -1.84 3.37
N PHE A 176 -19.73 -2.45 2.35
CA PHE A 176 -18.28 -2.53 2.25
C PHE A 176 -17.64 -1.15 2.05
N VAL A 177 -18.14 -0.34 1.10
CA VAL A 177 -17.56 0.97 0.79
C VAL A 177 -17.61 1.90 2.01
N THR A 178 -18.76 1.94 2.69
CA THR A 178 -18.94 2.76 3.90
C THR A 178 -18.01 2.32 5.03
N GLY A 179 -17.79 1.01 5.18
CA GLY A 179 -16.93 0.46 6.23
C GLY A 179 -15.43 0.62 5.94
N TRP A 180 -15.01 0.47 4.68
CA TRP A 180 -13.60 0.46 4.30
C TRP A 180 -13.03 1.86 4.00
N PHE A 181 -13.84 2.72 3.36
CA PHE A 181 -13.39 4.02 2.89
C PHE A 181 -14.03 5.16 3.72
N PRO A 182 -13.28 5.77 4.66
CA PRO A 182 -13.80 6.90 5.41
C PRO A 182 -14.07 8.10 4.51
N VAL A 183 -15.14 8.86 4.81
CA VAL A 183 -15.40 10.14 4.15
C VAL A 183 -14.28 11.12 4.51
N VAL A 184 -13.75 11.83 3.52
CA VAL A 184 -12.76 12.87 3.73
C VAL A 184 -13.44 14.22 3.55
N GLU A 185 -13.66 14.95 4.65
CA GLU A 185 -14.36 16.25 4.65
C GLU A 185 -13.71 17.32 3.75
N ARG A 186 -12.44 17.14 3.38
CA ARG A 186 -11.68 18.05 2.50
C ARG A 186 -11.81 17.72 1.01
N GLU A 187 -12.35 16.58 0.63
CA GLU A 187 -12.73 16.37 -0.78
C GLU A 187 -13.91 17.31 -1.08
N GLN A 188 -13.79 18.11 -2.15
CA GLN A 188 -14.86 19.03 -2.56
C GLN A 188 -16.17 18.25 -2.73
N PRO A 189 -17.34 18.86 -2.45
CA PRO A 189 -18.62 18.19 -2.63
C PRO A 189 -18.69 17.56 -4.03
N ASP A 190 -18.80 16.23 -4.05
CA ASP A 190 -18.44 15.44 -5.21
C ASP A 190 -19.33 15.75 -6.41
N SER A 191 -18.69 16.27 -7.46
CA SER A 191 -19.28 16.46 -8.79
C SER A 191 -19.80 15.15 -9.38
N ALA A 192 -19.23 13.99 -8.97
CA ALA A 192 -19.58 12.68 -9.53
C ALA A 192 -21.05 12.30 -9.31
N ALA A 193 -21.57 12.37 -8.07
CA ALA A 193 -22.96 12.01 -7.79
C ALA A 193 -23.95 12.92 -8.54
N ALA A 194 -23.74 14.24 -8.45
CA ALA A 194 -24.58 15.22 -9.14
C ALA A 194 -24.46 15.12 -10.68
N ALA A 195 -23.30 14.72 -11.19
CA ALA A 195 -23.07 14.53 -12.62
C ALA A 195 -23.61 13.21 -13.15
N ALA A 196 -23.76 12.18 -12.32
CA ALA A 196 -24.44 10.95 -12.72
C ALA A 196 -25.91 11.23 -13.05
N ASP A 197 -26.57 12.07 -12.26
CA ASP A 197 -27.94 12.52 -12.53
C ASP A 197 -28.03 13.48 -13.72
N ALA A 198 -26.97 14.24 -13.99
CA ALA A 198 -26.86 15.13 -15.15
C ALA A 198 -26.25 14.47 -16.39
N ALA A 199 -25.91 13.17 -16.33
CA ALA A 199 -25.25 12.47 -17.42
C ALA A 199 -26.16 12.43 -18.65
N GLN A 200 -25.57 12.67 -19.82
CA GLN A 200 -26.32 12.64 -21.09
C GLN A 200 -26.60 11.21 -21.57
N LEU A 201 -25.88 10.24 -21.02
CA LEU A 201 -26.00 8.81 -21.33
C LEU A 201 -26.75 8.09 -20.20
N PRO A 202 -27.54 7.05 -20.51
CA PRO A 202 -28.16 6.22 -19.48
C PRO A 202 -27.09 5.49 -18.65
N VAL A 203 -27.04 5.76 -17.35
CA VAL A 203 -26.13 5.09 -16.42
C VAL A 203 -26.84 3.92 -15.74
N PRO A 204 -26.34 2.67 -15.89
CA PRO A 204 -26.91 1.49 -15.23
C PRO A 204 -26.99 1.67 -13.71
N ARG A 205 -28.02 1.08 -13.10
CA ARG A 205 -28.30 1.27 -11.66
C ARG A 205 -27.08 0.95 -10.77
N PRO A 206 -26.38 -0.19 -10.90
CA PRO A 206 -25.25 -0.49 -10.02
C PRO A 206 -24.13 0.56 -10.07
N LEU A 207 -23.84 1.09 -11.27
CA LEU A 207 -22.82 2.12 -11.47
C LEU A 207 -23.26 3.47 -10.89
N ARG A 208 -24.53 3.84 -11.07
CA ARG A 208 -25.10 5.05 -10.44
C ARG A 208 -25.03 4.99 -8.92
N GLU A 209 -25.39 3.86 -8.33
CA GLU A 209 -25.31 3.65 -6.88
C GLU A 209 -23.86 3.74 -6.37
N LEU A 210 -22.89 3.20 -7.12
CA LEU A 210 -21.47 3.37 -6.80
C LEU A 210 -21.04 4.84 -6.81
N TYR A 211 -21.48 5.66 -7.77
CA TYR A 211 -21.18 7.10 -7.77
C TYR A 211 -21.75 7.82 -6.56
N LEU A 212 -22.96 7.44 -6.11
CA LEU A 212 -23.55 7.98 -4.87
C LEU A 212 -22.73 7.57 -3.65
N MET A 213 -22.28 6.31 -3.57
CA MET A 213 -21.43 5.82 -2.47
C MET A 213 -20.05 6.46 -2.47
N ALA A 214 -19.52 6.79 -3.65
CA ALA A 214 -18.23 7.44 -3.82
C ALA A 214 -18.21 8.89 -3.32
N ALA A 215 -19.38 9.51 -3.09
CA ALA A 215 -19.49 10.88 -2.60
C ALA A 215 -18.70 11.12 -1.29
N GLY A 216 -17.79 12.11 -1.31
CA GLY A 216 -16.85 12.46 -0.24
C GLY A 216 -15.66 11.49 -0.10
N ARG A 217 -15.45 10.61 -1.07
CA ARG A 217 -14.36 9.60 -1.10
C ARG A 217 -13.98 9.17 -2.53
N SER A 218 -14.31 9.98 -3.54
CA SER A 218 -14.32 9.56 -4.94
C SER A 218 -12.96 9.13 -5.45
N ARG A 219 -11.88 9.80 -5.02
CA ARG A 219 -10.53 9.46 -5.49
C ARG A 219 -10.10 8.05 -5.07
N ARG A 220 -10.48 7.62 -3.86
CA ARG A 220 -10.13 6.29 -3.33
C ARG A 220 -11.02 5.17 -3.89
N VAL A 221 -12.27 5.49 -4.22
CA VAL A 221 -13.25 4.52 -4.71
C VAL A 221 -13.18 4.36 -6.23
N LEU A 222 -12.98 5.46 -6.97
CA LEU A 222 -13.11 5.49 -8.43
C LEU A 222 -11.78 5.57 -9.18
N ALA A 223 -10.76 6.27 -8.64
CA ALA A 223 -9.60 6.72 -9.42
C ALA A 223 -8.25 6.27 -8.82
N ALA A 224 -8.15 4.98 -8.51
CA ALA A 224 -6.97 4.39 -7.92
C ALA A 224 -6.05 3.76 -8.99
N TRP A 225 -5.89 2.43 -9.05
CA TRP A 225 -4.94 1.80 -9.97
C TRP A 225 -5.54 1.53 -11.35
N ASP A 226 -6.71 0.89 -11.37
CA ASP A 226 -7.66 0.99 -12.46
C ASP A 226 -8.73 2.02 -12.11
N ALA A 227 -9.30 2.68 -13.11
CA ALA A 227 -10.25 3.77 -12.89
C ALA A 227 -11.65 3.41 -13.35
N ILE A 228 -12.64 3.56 -12.46
CA ILE A 228 -14.03 3.80 -12.87
C ILE A 228 -14.08 5.24 -13.36
N ARG A 229 -14.51 5.42 -14.60
CA ARG A 229 -14.66 6.73 -15.23
C ARG A 229 -15.68 7.56 -14.47
N PHE A 230 -15.43 8.87 -14.35
CA PHE A 230 -16.43 9.78 -13.85
C PHE A 230 -17.61 9.88 -14.82
N PRO A 231 -18.83 10.25 -14.38
CA PRO A 231 -19.99 10.30 -15.27
C PRO A 231 -19.82 11.15 -16.53
N GLN A 232 -19.03 12.21 -16.46
CA GLN A 232 -18.73 13.10 -17.60
C GLN A 232 -17.76 12.49 -18.61
N GLU A 233 -17.06 11.43 -18.22
CA GLU A 233 -16.04 10.70 -19.01
C GLU A 233 -16.60 9.41 -19.62
N LEU A 234 -17.86 9.09 -19.34
CA LEU A 234 -18.56 7.95 -19.92
C LEU A 234 -18.72 8.13 -21.42
N SER A 235 -18.43 7.07 -22.17
CA SER A 235 -18.53 7.03 -23.63
C SER A 235 -19.26 5.77 -24.09
N LEU A 236 -19.90 5.85 -25.25
CA LEU A 236 -20.37 4.67 -25.96
C LEU A 236 -19.32 4.28 -26.99
N ASP A 237 -18.91 3.02 -26.99
CA ASP A 237 -18.12 2.48 -28.09
C ASP A 237 -18.96 2.49 -29.37
N ALA A 238 -18.45 3.14 -30.42
CA ALA A 238 -19.21 3.36 -31.65
C ALA A 238 -19.49 2.06 -32.43
N SER A 239 -18.71 1.01 -32.21
CA SER A 239 -18.80 -0.24 -32.96
C SER A 239 -19.74 -1.27 -32.32
N THR A 240 -19.81 -1.28 -30.98
CA THR A 240 -20.56 -2.23 -30.18
C THR A 240 -21.78 -1.60 -29.51
N GLY A 241 -21.81 -0.27 -29.37
CA GLY A 241 -22.86 0.45 -28.65
C GLY A 241 -22.81 0.27 -27.12
N ARG A 242 -21.73 -0.31 -26.59
CA ARG A 242 -21.56 -0.55 -25.15
C ARG A 242 -21.09 0.70 -24.43
N LEU A 243 -21.52 0.86 -23.18
CA LEU A 243 -21.06 1.92 -22.30
C LEU A 243 -19.69 1.56 -21.72
N GLU A 244 -18.66 2.29 -22.11
CA GLU A 244 -17.33 2.24 -21.51
C GLU A 244 -17.34 2.98 -20.18
N PHE A 245 -17.10 2.25 -19.08
CA PHE A 245 -17.24 2.80 -17.73
C PHE A 245 -15.99 2.65 -16.88
N ALA A 246 -15.01 1.84 -17.29
CA ALA A 246 -13.75 1.71 -16.57
C ALA A 246 -12.60 1.34 -17.51
N GLY A 247 -11.37 1.46 -17.04
CA GLY A 247 -10.19 1.03 -17.79
C GLY A 247 -8.89 1.25 -17.03
N GLY A 248 -7.80 0.81 -17.65
CA GLY A 248 -6.45 1.05 -17.14
C GLY A 248 -6.08 2.52 -17.27
N ASN A 249 -5.34 3.04 -16.30
CA ASN A 249 -4.90 4.44 -16.30
C ASN A 249 -4.03 4.81 -17.52
N GLU A 250 -3.38 3.82 -18.14
CA GLU A 250 -2.54 3.99 -19.34
C GLU A 250 -3.33 3.83 -20.65
N GLY A 251 -4.61 3.43 -20.58
CA GLY A 251 -5.49 3.28 -21.74
C GLY A 251 -5.32 1.97 -22.52
N ASP A 252 -4.58 1.00 -21.99
CA ASP A 252 -4.28 -0.27 -22.67
C ASP A 252 -5.44 -1.30 -22.61
N TRP A 253 -6.42 -1.09 -21.74
CA TRP A 253 -7.63 -1.92 -21.66
C TRP A 253 -8.83 -1.14 -21.13
N THR A 254 -10.01 -1.63 -21.47
CA THR A 254 -11.30 -1.05 -21.10
C THR A 254 -12.27 -2.09 -20.57
N TRP A 255 -13.16 -1.67 -19.66
CA TRP A 255 -14.38 -2.39 -19.34
C TRP A 255 -15.60 -1.62 -19.82
N ALA A 256 -16.50 -2.36 -20.46
CA ALA A 256 -17.75 -1.84 -20.98
C ALA A 256 -18.93 -2.73 -20.59
N CYS A 257 -20.14 -2.19 -20.61
CA CYS A 257 -21.36 -2.95 -20.35
C CYS A 257 -22.45 -2.68 -21.39
N ASP A 258 -23.30 -3.67 -21.61
CA ASP A 258 -24.48 -3.53 -22.46
C ASP A 258 -25.55 -2.70 -21.71
N LEU A 259 -26.30 -1.83 -22.38
CA LEU A 259 -27.26 -0.93 -21.71
C LEU A 259 -28.68 -1.52 -21.56
N ASP A 260 -28.89 -2.73 -22.04
CA ASP A 260 -30.22 -3.31 -22.23
C ASP A 260 -30.78 -4.04 -20.99
N GLU A 261 -29.97 -4.18 -19.93
CA GLU A 261 -30.31 -4.92 -18.72
C GLU A 261 -30.15 -4.04 -17.46
N ASP A 262 -30.95 -4.31 -16.43
CA ASP A 262 -30.89 -3.58 -15.14
C ASP A 262 -29.54 -3.77 -14.42
N ASP A 263 -28.98 -4.99 -14.52
CA ASP A 263 -27.65 -5.36 -14.02
C ASP A 263 -26.85 -6.02 -15.16
N PRO A 264 -26.22 -5.22 -16.02
CA PRO A 264 -25.76 -5.68 -17.32
C PRO A 264 -24.51 -6.52 -17.29
N ALA A 265 -24.31 -7.33 -18.34
CA ALA A 265 -23.07 -8.03 -18.57
C ALA A 265 -21.89 -7.06 -18.74
N VAL A 266 -20.72 -7.44 -18.20
CA VAL A 266 -19.48 -6.67 -18.34
C VAL A 266 -18.55 -7.37 -19.34
N TRP A 267 -17.88 -6.56 -20.15
CA TRP A 267 -16.93 -6.97 -21.17
C TRP A 267 -15.60 -6.28 -20.91
N TRP A 268 -14.53 -7.06 -20.89
CA TRP A 268 -13.16 -6.57 -20.86
C TRP A 268 -12.57 -6.62 -22.26
N THR A 269 -11.91 -5.55 -22.69
CA THR A 269 -11.18 -5.47 -23.95
C THR A 269 -9.75 -5.02 -23.70
N TRP A 270 -8.78 -5.75 -24.26
CA TRP A 270 -7.39 -5.31 -24.36
C TRP A 270 -7.15 -4.67 -25.72
N ASP A 271 -6.66 -3.42 -25.74
CA ASP A 271 -6.54 -2.58 -26.95
C ASP A 271 -5.15 -2.66 -27.61
N GLY A 272 -4.42 -3.76 -27.36
CA GLY A 272 -3.13 -4.03 -28.01
C GLY A 272 -3.21 -4.25 -29.52
N ARG A 273 -2.07 -4.63 -30.13
CA ARG A 273 -1.96 -4.84 -31.59
C ARG A 273 -2.99 -5.80 -32.17
N GLU A 274 -3.40 -6.80 -31.38
CA GLU A 274 -4.52 -7.69 -31.68
C GLU A 274 -5.53 -7.56 -30.53
N PRO A 275 -6.63 -6.81 -30.74
CA PRO A 275 -7.61 -6.60 -29.68
C PRO A 275 -8.26 -7.91 -29.25
N VAL A 276 -8.39 -8.11 -27.95
CA VAL A 276 -9.04 -9.29 -27.36
C VAL A 276 -10.18 -8.83 -26.47
N THR A 277 -11.41 -9.23 -26.80
CA THR A 277 -12.59 -8.97 -25.98
C THR A 277 -13.07 -10.25 -25.31
N ARG A 278 -13.39 -10.18 -24.02
CA ARG A 278 -13.91 -11.29 -23.22
C ARG A 278 -15.04 -10.80 -22.32
N ARG A 279 -15.97 -11.70 -22.00
CA ARG A 279 -17.04 -11.42 -21.04
C ARG A 279 -16.55 -11.74 -19.62
N GLU A 280 -16.78 -10.83 -18.70
CA GLU A 280 -16.54 -11.08 -17.26
C GLU A 280 -17.60 -12.07 -16.72
N PRO A 281 -17.23 -12.94 -15.75
CA PRO A 281 -18.17 -13.92 -15.20
C PRO A 281 -19.33 -13.30 -14.42
N GLU A 282 -19.09 -12.19 -13.72
CA GLU A 282 -20.11 -11.48 -12.95
C GLU A 282 -20.81 -10.39 -13.79
N PRO A 283 -22.11 -10.13 -13.58
CA PRO A 283 -22.75 -8.92 -14.08
C PRO A 283 -22.19 -7.68 -13.36
N LEU A 284 -22.57 -6.49 -13.82
CA LEU A 284 -22.00 -5.21 -13.38
C LEU A 284 -21.97 -5.05 -11.86
N SER A 285 -23.04 -5.41 -11.14
CA SER A 285 -23.08 -5.29 -9.68
C SER A 285 -22.03 -6.17 -8.98
N GLY A 286 -21.82 -7.40 -9.45
CA GLY A 286 -20.80 -8.31 -8.92
C GLY A 286 -19.39 -7.92 -9.35
N PHE A 287 -19.23 -7.49 -10.59
CA PHE A 287 -17.97 -6.94 -11.09
C PHE A 287 -17.55 -5.71 -10.25
N LEU A 288 -18.45 -4.76 -9.99
CA LEU A 288 -18.15 -3.57 -9.20
C LEU A 288 -17.77 -3.91 -7.77
N LEU A 289 -18.40 -4.92 -7.15
CA LEU A 289 -17.99 -5.41 -5.83
C LEU A 289 -16.57 -5.99 -5.86
N GLN A 290 -16.23 -6.81 -6.85
CA GLN A 290 -14.87 -7.35 -7.02
C GLN A 290 -13.85 -6.26 -7.29
N PHE A 291 -14.19 -5.32 -8.16
CA PHE A 291 -13.37 -4.17 -8.50
C PHE A 291 -13.06 -3.36 -7.24
N ILE A 292 -14.07 -3.01 -6.44
CA ILE A 292 -13.87 -2.23 -5.21
C ILE A 292 -13.08 -3.01 -4.15
N LEU A 293 -13.28 -4.32 -4.02
CA LEU A 293 -12.43 -5.15 -3.14
C LEU A 293 -10.96 -5.14 -3.59
N ARG A 294 -10.72 -5.21 -4.90
CA ARG A 294 -9.37 -5.11 -5.46
C ARG A 294 -8.77 -3.73 -5.21
N GLN A 295 -9.54 -2.65 -5.41
CA GLN A 295 -9.10 -1.28 -5.13
C GLN A 295 -8.77 -1.10 -3.65
N ALA A 296 -9.64 -1.57 -2.76
CA ALA A 296 -9.43 -1.58 -1.31
C ALA A 296 -8.11 -2.26 -0.93
N MET A 297 -7.77 -3.36 -1.60
CA MET A 297 -6.55 -4.11 -1.37
C MET A 297 -5.30 -3.37 -1.89
N VAL A 298 -5.30 -2.89 -3.15
CA VAL A 298 -4.12 -2.25 -3.76
C VAL A 298 -3.83 -0.86 -3.20
N THR A 299 -4.87 -0.14 -2.73
CA THR A 299 -4.75 1.19 -2.13
C THR A 299 -4.65 1.17 -0.61
N ALA A 300 -4.70 -0.01 0.01
CA ALA A 300 -4.55 -0.13 1.45
C ALA A 300 -3.22 0.47 1.92
N VAL A 301 -3.27 1.13 3.07
CA VAL A 301 -2.06 1.67 3.74
C VAL A 301 -1.13 0.53 4.15
N TYR A 302 -1.69 -0.58 4.64
CA TYR A 302 -0.94 -1.76 5.03
C TYR A 302 -1.16 -2.88 4.02
N ARG A 303 -0.08 -3.39 3.43
CA ARG A 303 -0.12 -4.43 2.41
C ARG A 303 0.77 -5.60 2.76
N ALA A 304 0.45 -6.75 2.17
CA ALA A 304 1.31 -7.91 2.14
C ALA A 304 1.32 -8.52 0.73
N GLU A 305 2.49 -8.85 0.20
CA GLU A 305 2.66 -9.40 -1.14
C GLU A 305 3.70 -10.52 -1.13
N SER A 306 3.29 -11.70 -1.61
CA SER A 306 4.23 -12.81 -1.78
C SER A 306 5.30 -12.43 -2.79
N GLY A 307 6.56 -12.82 -2.55
CA GLY A 307 7.63 -12.60 -3.51
C GLY A 307 7.62 -13.55 -4.70
N PHE A 308 8.66 -13.42 -5.52
CA PHE A 308 9.04 -14.41 -6.51
C PHE A 308 10.24 -15.21 -5.97
N PRO A 309 10.21 -16.56 -6.03
CA PRO A 309 9.18 -17.41 -6.64
C PRO A 309 7.84 -17.37 -5.89
N CYS A 310 6.75 -17.53 -6.65
CA CYS A 310 5.39 -17.59 -6.13
C CYS A 310 5.21 -18.75 -5.12
N ILE A 311 4.18 -18.69 -4.29
CA ILE A 311 4.01 -19.67 -3.21
C ILE A 311 3.38 -20.98 -3.73
N PRO A 312 3.68 -22.13 -3.10
CA PRO A 312 3.01 -23.39 -3.42
C PRO A 312 1.51 -23.33 -3.15
N VAL A 313 0.72 -24.04 -3.97
CA VAL A 313 -0.74 -24.15 -3.79
C VAL A 313 -1.15 -24.60 -2.39
N THR A 314 -0.41 -25.54 -1.79
CA THR A 314 -0.71 -26.04 -0.44
C THR A 314 -0.63 -24.93 0.62
N VAL A 315 0.34 -24.03 0.49
CA VAL A 315 0.50 -22.88 1.40
C VAL A 315 -0.63 -21.87 1.17
N ALA A 316 -1.03 -21.65 -0.08
CA ALA A 316 -2.16 -20.79 -0.41
C ALA A 316 -3.50 -21.34 0.11
N ASP A 317 -3.71 -22.66 0.04
CA ASP A 317 -4.91 -23.33 0.54
C ASP A 317 -4.99 -23.28 2.08
N GLU A 318 -3.86 -23.47 2.77
CA GLU A 318 -3.76 -23.30 4.23
C GLU A 318 -4.08 -21.86 4.65
N LEU A 319 -3.56 -20.87 3.92
CA LEU A 319 -3.89 -19.46 4.12
C LEU A 319 -5.39 -19.19 3.94
N ALA A 320 -5.97 -19.70 2.83
CA ALA A 320 -7.37 -19.51 2.49
C ALA A 320 -8.32 -20.11 3.53
N ALA A 321 -7.94 -21.22 4.18
CA ALA A 321 -8.74 -21.88 5.22
C ALA A 321 -9.02 -20.98 6.45
N GLY A 322 -8.16 -19.99 6.71
CA GLY A 322 -8.33 -19.00 7.79
C GLY A 322 -9.13 -17.76 7.41
N LEU A 323 -9.65 -17.69 6.17
CA LEU A 323 -10.32 -16.53 5.61
C LEU A 323 -11.73 -16.90 5.11
N ARG A 324 -12.56 -15.88 4.88
CA ARG A 324 -13.90 -16.07 4.29
C ARG A 324 -13.82 -15.82 2.78
N PRO A 325 -14.17 -16.79 1.92
CA PRO A 325 -14.25 -16.53 0.48
C PRO A 325 -15.40 -15.56 0.18
N VAL A 326 -15.18 -14.66 -0.76
CA VAL A 326 -16.26 -13.82 -1.31
C VAL A 326 -17.10 -14.68 -2.25
N PRO A 327 -18.44 -14.72 -2.10
CA PRO A 327 -19.31 -15.65 -2.83
C PRO A 327 -19.59 -15.18 -4.28
N LEU A 328 -18.54 -14.93 -5.05
CA LEU A 328 -18.58 -14.52 -6.46
C LEU A 328 -17.67 -15.43 -7.30
N HIS A 329 -17.90 -15.47 -8.61
CA HIS A 329 -17.02 -16.17 -9.54
C HIS A 329 -15.61 -15.56 -9.53
N PRO A 330 -14.53 -16.32 -9.83
CA PRO A 330 -13.19 -15.75 -9.87
C PRO A 330 -13.08 -14.59 -10.86
N LEU A 331 -12.48 -13.48 -10.43
CA LEU A 331 -12.20 -12.28 -11.22
C LEU A 331 -11.10 -12.57 -12.24
N HIS A 332 -11.24 -12.10 -13.49
CA HIS A 332 -10.23 -12.32 -14.56
C HIS A 332 -9.38 -11.07 -14.77
N TRP A 333 -8.69 -10.63 -13.71
CA TRP A 333 -7.88 -9.40 -13.74
C TRP A 333 -6.62 -9.60 -14.61
N HIS A 334 -6.48 -8.83 -15.69
CA HIS A 334 -5.36 -8.90 -16.65
C HIS A 334 -4.95 -10.33 -17.07
N SER A 335 -5.95 -11.21 -17.27
CA SER A 335 -5.84 -12.61 -17.70
C SER A 335 -5.66 -13.71 -16.64
N ASP A 336 -5.32 -13.37 -15.39
CA ASP A 336 -5.21 -14.35 -14.31
C ASP A 336 -6.51 -14.48 -13.52
N ARG A 337 -6.82 -15.71 -13.09
CA ARG A 337 -8.00 -15.97 -12.26
C ARG A 337 -7.65 -15.68 -10.81
N SER A 338 -8.37 -14.74 -10.22
CA SER A 338 -8.19 -14.31 -8.83
C SER A 338 -9.40 -14.70 -8.01
N VAL A 339 -9.16 -15.39 -6.89
CA VAL A 339 -10.18 -15.64 -5.87
C VAL A 339 -9.97 -14.65 -4.73
N LEU A 340 -11.04 -13.95 -4.35
CA LEU A 340 -11.02 -12.97 -3.27
C LEU A 340 -11.48 -13.59 -1.96
N TYR A 341 -10.71 -13.31 -0.91
CA TYR A 341 -10.97 -13.71 0.46
C TYR A 341 -10.93 -12.49 1.36
N VAL A 342 -11.65 -12.55 2.48
CA VAL A 342 -11.76 -11.42 3.41
C VAL A 342 -11.72 -11.88 4.86
N ALA A 343 -11.32 -10.94 5.72
CA ALA A 343 -11.42 -10.99 7.17
C ALA A 343 -11.69 -9.56 7.70
N PRO A 344 -12.03 -9.36 8.99
CA PRO A 344 -12.25 -8.01 9.49
C PRO A 344 -11.06 -7.09 9.21
N GLY A 345 -11.31 -6.00 8.47
CA GLY A 345 -10.28 -5.05 8.01
C GLY A 345 -9.21 -5.60 7.06
N LEU A 346 -9.46 -6.72 6.38
CA LEU A 346 -8.52 -7.37 5.47
C LEU A 346 -9.21 -7.87 4.18
N VAL A 347 -8.62 -7.54 3.04
CA VAL A 347 -8.93 -8.16 1.74
C VAL A 347 -7.68 -8.88 1.23
N VAL A 348 -7.85 -10.09 0.72
CA VAL A 348 -6.79 -10.94 0.17
C VAL A 348 -7.21 -11.43 -1.21
N ALA A 349 -6.33 -11.32 -2.19
CA ALA A 349 -6.48 -11.94 -3.49
C ALA A 349 -5.45 -13.06 -3.64
N ILE A 350 -5.93 -14.23 -4.08
CA ILE A 350 -5.08 -15.36 -4.45
C ILE A 350 -5.22 -15.57 -5.95
N GLU A 351 -4.12 -15.31 -6.66
CA GLU A 351 -4.00 -15.36 -8.11
C GLU A 351 -3.42 -16.70 -8.57
N HIS A 352 -4.04 -17.26 -9.62
CA HIS A 352 -3.61 -18.50 -10.24
C HIS A 352 -2.53 -18.25 -11.28
N VAL A 353 -1.26 -18.39 -10.89
CA VAL A 353 -0.12 -18.23 -11.81
C VAL A 353 0.07 -19.46 -12.69
N ASN A 354 0.06 -20.65 -12.08
CA ASN A 354 0.08 -21.93 -12.81
C ASN A 354 -0.55 -23.05 -11.97
N HIS A 355 -0.38 -24.30 -12.36
CA HIS A 355 -0.98 -25.44 -11.66
C HIS A 355 -0.51 -25.60 -10.21
N ASN A 356 0.72 -25.20 -9.89
CA ASN A 356 1.37 -25.48 -8.61
C ASN A 356 1.72 -24.21 -7.81
N GLU A 357 1.60 -23.03 -8.42
CA GLU A 357 2.00 -21.77 -7.81
C GLU A 357 0.84 -20.77 -7.75
N ARG A 358 0.86 -19.96 -6.69
CA ARG A 358 -0.09 -18.88 -6.44
C ARG A 358 0.66 -17.60 -6.09
N TYR A 359 0.10 -16.48 -6.52
CA TYR A 359 0.51 -15.17 -6.04
C TYR A 359 -0.53 -14.68 -5.02
N VAL A 360 -0.06 -14.18 -3.88
CA VAL A 360 -0.91 -13.68 -2.81
C VAL A 360 -0.64 -12.21 -2.61
N SER A 361 -1.70 -11.41 -2.71
CA SER A 361 -1.68 -10.00 -2.33
C SER A 361 -2.77 -9.74 -1.30
N ALA A 362 -2.48 -8.86 -0.35
CA ALA A 362 -3.41 -8.47 0.69
C ALA A 362 -3.29 -6.99 1.00
N GLY A 363 -4.41 -6.40 1.40
CA GLY A 363 -4.50 -5.03 1.85
C GLY A 363 -5.39 -4.94 3.09
N ALA A 364 -4.97 -4.12 4.03
CA ALA A 364 -5.59 -3.97 5.33
C ALA A 364 -5.80 -2.49 5.70
N THR A 365 -6.92 -2.23 6.38
CA THR A 365 -7.20 -0.89 6.95
C THR A 365 -6.38 -0.60 8.21
N HIS A 366 -5.83 -1.64 8.83
CA HIS A 366 -5.05 -1.53 10.05
C HIS A 366 -3.94 -2.57 10.09
N ARG A 367 -2.76 -2.18 10.61
CA ARG A 367 -1.58 -3.04 10.72
C ARG A 367 -1.88 -4.38 11.38
N SER A 368 -2.66 -4.36 12.47
CA SER A 368 -2.99 -5.59 13.22
C SER A 368 -3.78 -6.63 12.42
N ALA A 369 -4.47 -6.24 11.34
CA ALA A 369 -5.26 -7.18 10.54
C ALA A 369 -4.36 -8.14 9.72
N LEU A 370 -3.13 -7.71 9.39
CA LEU A 370 -2.13 -8.54 8.72
C LEU A 370 -1.52 -9.60 9.63
N ARG A 371 -1.69 -9.50 10.95
CA ARG A 371 -1.02 -10.41 11.90
C ARG A 371 -1.27 -11.90 11.63
N ARG A 372 -2.45 -12.24 11.13
CA ARG A 372 -2.84 -13.61 10.76
C ARG A 372 -2.05 -14.18 9.58
N LEU A 373 -1.52 -13.32 8.72
CA LEU A 373 -0.75 -13.70 7.54
C LEU A 373 0.73 -13.94 7.87
N ALA A 374 1.20 -13.42 9.02
CA ALA A 374 2.60 -13.53 9.43
C ALA A 374 3.05 -14.99 9.63
N ASP A 375 2.17 -15.84 10.14
CA ASP A 375 2.49 -17.23 10.50
C ASP A 375 2.25 -18.22 9.34
N ALA A 376 1.90 -17.72 8.15
CA ALA A 376 1.58 -18.54 6.97
C ALA A 376 2.81 -19.20 6.30
N GLY A 377 4.01 -18.97 6.81
CA GLY A 377 5.24 -19.52 6.22
C GLY A 377 5.57 -18.96 4.83
N ILE A 378 5.01 -17.80 4.50
CA ILE A 378 5.24 -17.11 3.22
C ILE A 378 6.46 -16.20 3.35
N ASP A 379 7.37 -16.28 2.37
CA ASP A 379 8.43 -15.27 2.20
C ASP A 379 7.84 -14.05 1.49
N TRP A 380 7.43 -13.07 2.28
CA TRP A 380 6.78 -11.87 1.81
C TRP A 380 7.81 -10.92 1.18
N MET A 381 7.58 -10.52 -0.07
CA MET A 381 8.35 -9.42 -0.69
C MET A 381 7.99 -8.07 -0.06
N ARG A 382 6.73 -7.91 0.35
CA ARG A 382 6.26 -6.78 1.13
C ARG A 382 5.40 -7.29 2.28
N PHE A 383 5.61 -6.77 3.49
CA PHE A 383 4.79 -7.08 4.66
C PHE A 383 4.78 -5.93 5.66
N ASP A 384 3.73 -5.12 5.64
CA ASP A 384 3.68 -3.86 6.39
C ASP A 384 3.20 -4.01 7.84
N GLY A 385 2.99 -5.23 8.37
CA GLY A 385 2.26 -5.41 9.64
C GLY A 385 2.54 -6.62 10.51
#